data_AF-A0ABC9CEN5-F1
#
_entry.id   AF-A0ABC9CEN5-F1
#
_cell.length_a   1.000
_cell.length_b   1.000
_cell.length_c   1.000
_cell.angle_alpha   90.00
_cell.angle_beta   90.00
_cell.angle_gamma   90.00
#
_symmetry.space_group_name_H-M   'P 1'
#
loop_
_entity.id
_entity.type
_entity.pdbx_description
1 polymer ?
#
loop_
_entity_poly.entity_id
_entity_poly.type
_entity_poly.pdbx_seq_one_letter_code
_entity_poly.pdbx_strand_id
1 'polypeptide(L)'
;MSNVQDPLQQTGTRFIEKYGTHVVVGLSMGGQDVVYVKQHESSALSPSEIKEHLDRLGDQLFTGACAMPPLRGKSKDKHKIPEAFNVFDAQVAQQRLQAGITTLISSKEGVTVTYSKRGGNTTAGSHSEWLLTVPAMPDLINVKAVPITSLIKGVAGAGYLSHAINLYLRYKPPVADLKYFLDFQHHKMWAPVLGELPLGPCSNRQGSSPALHFSPLGSKLYVSTSQVIVPKLPVTGMRLHLEGKKHNRLAVHLQHLSTTPAFIAAARQRHGKPPAWRGAEAASDDRFYEPVQWRMFARVSTAPVKYDPGWRLTDGDGDRRAAWVVAGARLHVAAHDGTDVLQLGLLYAELPGCAVVQSRWARGAGAARLPGKSQSILSAAAVASAGSSGGGSQKDRQRPGGKEEAVNVDSGVLAGGPPVPVAAQKMLRLVDTSQVAMGPQDSPGYWLVTGARLDVDNGRISLIVKFSLLAPAS
;
A
#
# COMPACT_ATOMS: atom_id res chain seq x y z
N MET A 1 14.52 20.30 -24.32
CA MET A 1 15.08 18.96 -24.04
C MET A 1 13.91 18.00 -23.90
N SER A 2 13.67 17.23 -24.95
CA SER A 2 12.57 16.27 -25.05
C SER A 2 12.81 15.12 -24.06
N ASN A 3 12.02 15.06 -22.99
CA ASN A 3 11.91 13.90 -22.09
C ASN A 3 11.24 12.74 -22.84
N VAL A 4 11.93 12.23 -23.85
CA VAL A 4 11.61 10.96 -24.50
C VAL A 4 12.05 9.88 -23.52
N GLN A 5 11.07 9.06 -23.13
CA GLN A 5 11.17 7.75 -22.51
C GLN A 5 12.60 7.18 -22.44
N ASP A 6 13.05 6.72 -21.26
CA ASP A 6 14.13 5.72 -21.23
C ASP A 6 13.58 4.43 -21.86
N PRO A 7 14.00 4.02 -23.08
CA PRO A 7 13.51 2.80 -23.73
C PRO A 7 13.81 1.51 -22.93
N LEU A 8 14.61 1.65 -21.87
CA LEU A 8 15.08 0.58 -21.00
C LEU A 8 14.01 0.09 -20.00
N GLN A 9 13.08 0.94 -19.54
CA GLN A 9 12.05 0.50 -18.57
C GLN A 9 10.99 -0.41 -19.22
N GLN A 10 10.55 -0.09 -20.44
CA GLN A 10 9.64 -0.97 -21.20
C GLN A 10 10.30 -2.32 -21.54
N THR A 11 11.62 -2.30 -21.75
CA THR A 11 12.41 -3.50 -21.99
C THR A 11 12.45 -4.39 -20.73
N GLY A 12 12.54 -3.79 -19.54
CA GLY A 12 12.53 -4.51 -18.26
C GLY A 12 11.25 -5.30 -18.00
N THR A 13 10.07 -4.70 -18.23
CA THR A 13 8.78 -5.40 -18.07
C THR A 13 8.67 -6.61 -19.00
N ARG A 14 8.93 -6.41 -20.29
CA ARG A 14 8.87 -7.50 -21.29
C ARG A 14 9.87 -8.61 -20.98
N PHE A 15 11.04 -8.25 -20.44
CA PHE A 15 12.05 -9.23 -20.03
C PHE A 15 11.55 -10.10 -18.86
N ILE A 16 11.02 -9.48 -17.80
CA ILE A 16 10.50 -10.21 -16.63
C ILE A 16 9.32 -11.11 -17.02
N GLU A 17 8.43 -10.62 -17.89
CA GLU A 17 7.29 -11.40 -18.39
C GLU A 17 7.74 -12.61 -19.22
N LYS A 18 8.75 -12.44 -20.08
CA LYS A 18 9.22 -13.50 -21.00
C LYS A 18 10.16 -14.51 -20.35
N TYR A 19 11.08 -14.05 -19.50
CA TYR A 19 12.18 -14.86 -18.97
C TYR A 19 12.11 -15.08 -17.45
N GLY A 20 11.23 -14.36 -16.75
CA GLY A 20 11.18 -14.38 -15.30
C GLY A 20 12.33 -13.62 -14.63
N THR A 21 12.60 -13.95 -13.37
CA THR A 21 13.59 -13.26 -12.52
C THR A 21 14.80 -14.12 -12.17
N HIS A 22 14.67 -15.44 -12.26
CA HIS A 22 15.69 -16.39 -11.84
C HIS A 22 15.87 -17.48 -12.90
N VAL A 23 17.08 -18.03 -12.96
CA VAL A 23 17.41 -19.19 -13.77
C VAL A 23 17.60 -20.38 -12.84
N VAL A 24 16.95 -21.49 -13.19
CA VAL A 24 17.10 -22.76 -12.50
C VAL A 24 18.49 -23.33 -12.79
N VAL A 25 19.27 -23.57 -11.73
CA VAL A 25 20.62 -24.16 -11.81
C VAL A 25 20.71 -25.54 -11.19
N GLY A 26 19.66 -25.98 -10.48
CA GLY A 26 19.60 -27.32 -9.91
C GLY A 26 18.18 -27.71 -9.56
N LEU A 27 17.89 -28.99 -9.71
CA LEU A 27 16.61 -29.60 -9.39
C LEU A 27 16.87 -30.82 -8.51
N SER A 28 15.98 -31.06 -7.56
CA SER A 28 15.92 -32.32 -6.83
C SER A 28 14.56 -32.96 -7.12
N MET A 29 14.58 -34.22 -7.54
CA MET A 29 13.38 -34.99 -7.85
C MET A 29 13.24 -36.13 -6.85
N GLY A 30 12.01 -36.42 -6.45
CA GLY A 30 11.71 -37.45 -5.46
C GLY A 30 10.30 -37.28 -4.93
N GLY A 31 10.13 -37.48 -3.62
CA GLY A 31 8.87 -37.36 -2.93
C GLY A 31 9.01 -36.40 -1.76
N GLN A 32 7.98 -35.61 -1.52
CA GLN A 32 7.91 -34.68 -0.40
C GLN A 32 6.57 -34.81 0.31
N ASP A 33 6.61 -35.15 1.59
CA ASP A 33 5.45 -35.28 2.46
C ASP A 33 5.64 -34.36 3.67
N VAL A 34 4.86 -33.27 3.75
CA VAL A 34 5.11 -32.17 4.69
C VAL A 34 3.82 -31.69 5.36
N VAL A 35 3.92 -31.42 6.66
CA VAL A 35 2.90 -30.75 7.46
C VAL A 35 3.38 -29.35 7.81
N TYR A 36 2.57 -28.34 7.54
CA TYR A 36 2.79 -26.95 7.93
C TYR A 36 1.76 -26.56 8.97
N VAL A 37 2.16 -25.73 9.93
CA VAL A 37 1.24 -25.12 10.90
C VAL A 37 1.43 -23.61 10.83
N LYS A 38 0.31 -22.91 10.69
CA LYS A 38 0.24 -21.45 10.73
C LYS A 38 -0.56 -21.02 11.94
N GLN A 39 0.08 -20.25 12.82
CA GLN A 39 -0.58 -19.57 13.92
C GLN A 39 -1.01 -18.16 13.50
N HIS A 40 -2.26 -17.80 13.76
CA HIS A 40 -2.78 -16.45 13.60
C HIS A 40 -2.78 -15.72 14.94
N GLU A 41 -2.78 -14.38 14.92
CA GLU A 41 -2.80 -13.54 16.13
C GLU A 41 -4.01 -13.79 17.05
N SER A 42 -5.09 -14.37 16.51
CA SER A 42 -6.27 -14.75 17.26
C SER A 42 -6.13 -16.06 18.05
N SER A 43 -5.02 -16.77 17.90
CA SER A 43 -4.79 -18.03 18.60
C SER A 43 -4.45 -17.79 20.07
N ALA A 44 -5.08 -18.54 20.97
CA ALA A 44 -4.81 -18.51 22.41
C ALA A 44 -3.64 -19.44 22.82
N LEU A 45 -3.09 -20.22 21.88
CA LEU A 45 -2.02 -21.18 22.16
C LEU A 45 -0.65 -20.49 22.23
N SER A 46 0.22 -21.01 23.08
CA SER A 46 1.62 -20.62 23.10
C SER A 46 2.40 -21.28 21.94
N PRO A 47 3.51 -20.67 21.46
CA PRO A 47 4.36 -21.28 20.46
C PRO A 47 4.92 -22.66 20.86
N SER A 48 5.14 -22.89 22.17
CA SER A 48 5.58 -24.19 22.70
C SER A 48 4.52 -25.27 22.55
N GLU A 49 3.25 -24.96 22.82
CA GLU A 49 2.14 -25.92 22.66
C GLU A 49 1.95 -26.28 21.18
N ILE A 50 2.05 -25.29 20.28
CA ILE A 50 1.95 -25.53 18.84
C ILE A 50 3.07 -26.44 18.35
N LYS A 51 4.30 -26.23 18.84
CA LYS A 51 5.44 -27.08 18.51
C LYS A 51 5.20 -28.51 19.00
N GLU A 52 4.76 -28.69 20.26
CA GLU A 52 4.48 -30.02 20.80
C GLU A 52 3.38 -30.75 20.01
N HIS A 53 2.32 -30.05 19.62
CA HIS A 53 1.27 -30.62 18.79
C HIS A 53 1.74 -30.99 17.39
N LEU A 54 2.63 -30.18 16.79
CA LEU A 54 3.22 -30.48 15.48
C LEU A 54 4.16 -31.69 15.55
N ASP A 55 4.99 -31.78 16.59
CA ASP A 55 5.90 -32.92 16.79
C ASP A 55 5.10 -34.22 16.95
N ARG A 56 4.05 -34.21 17.80
CA ARG A 56 3.14 -35.36 17.97
C ARG A 56 2.44 -35.75 16.67
N LEU A 57 1.97 -34.78 15.89
CA LEU A 57 1.32 -35.04 14.60
C LEU A 57 2.31 -35.60 13.58
N GLY A 58 3.56 -35.10 13.57
CA GLY A 58 4.64 -35.62 12.73
C GLY A 58 4.95 -37.08 13.04
N ASP A 59 5.05 -37.42 14.33
CA ASP A 59 5.24 -38.81 14.76
C ASP A 59 4.11 -39.71 14.25
N GLN A 60 2.86 -39.29 14.44
CA GLN A 60 1.68 -40.05 13.99
C GLN A 60 1.65 -40.25 12.46
N LEU A 61 2.03 -39.24 11.67
CA LEU A 61 1.94 -39.30 10.21
C LEU A 61 3.12 -40.03 9.57
N PHE A 62 4.34 -39.82 10.05
CA PHE A 62 5.55 -40.24 9.32
C PHE A 62 6.20 -41.50 9.86
N THR A 63 6.04 -41.81 11.15
CA THR A 63 6.67 -43.00 11.74
C THR A 63 5.83 -44.27 11.63
N GLY A 64 4.58 -44.16 11.13
CA GLY A 64 3.65 -45.29 11.09
C GLY A 64 3.17 -45.74 12.47
N ALA A 65 3.49 -44.98 13.52
CA ALA A 65 2.88 -45.14 14.83
C ALA A 65 1.42 -44.65 14.75
N CYS A 66 0.54 -45.49 14.22
CA CYS A 66 -0.85 -45.47 14.60
C CYS A 66 -0.91 -45.77 16.11
N ALA A 67 -0.67 -44.75 16.94
CA ALA A 67 -1.27 -44.71 18.26
C ALA A 67 -2.77 -44.64 17.99
N MET A 68 -3.39 -45.81 17.83
CA MET A 68 -4.84 -45.96 17.83
C MET A 68 -5.36 -45.06 18.95
N PRO A 69 -6.18 -44.03 18.66
CA PRO A 69 -6.87 -43.35 19.74
C PRO A 69 -7.60 -44.45 20.51
N PRO A 70 -7.50 -44.52 21.86
CA PRO A 70 -8.21 -45.54 22.59
C PRO A 70 -9.68 -45.44 22.18
N LEU A 71 -10.19 -46.54 21.63
CA LEU A 71 -11.61 -46.75 21.32
C LEU A 71 -12.42 -46.23 22.50
N ARG A 72 -13.10 -45.08 22.33
CA ARG A 72 -14.10 -44.48 23.23
C ARG A 72 -14.03 -44.98 24.68
N GLY A 73 -12.91 -44.74 25.33
CA GLY A 73 -12.81 -44.85 26.78
C GLY A 73 -13.02 -43.44 27.33
N LYS A 74 -14.02 -43.25 28.19
CA LYS A 74 -14.20 -41.99 28.93
C LYS A 74 -12.99 -41.76 29.85
N SER A 75 -11.89 -41.26 29.32
CA SER A 75 -10.78 -40.74 30.11
C SER A 75 -10.92 -39.24 30.23
N LYS A 76 -10.96 -38.80 31.47
CA LYS A 76 -11.12 -37.42 31.91
C LYS A 76 -9.73 -36.75 31.94
N ASP A 77 -8.99 -36.79 30.83
CA ASP A 77 -7.62 -36.24 30.76
C ASP A 77 -7.55 -34.89 30.06
N LYS A 78 -6.85 -33.96 30.71
CA LYS A 78 -6.84 -32.51 30.49
C LYS A 78 -5.93 -32.03 29.34
N HIS A 79 -5.76 -32.79 28.27
CA HIS A 79 -4.98 -32.34 27.11
C HIS A 79 -5.85 -32.40 25.85
N LYS A 80 -6.66 -31.36 25.67
CA LYS A 80 -7.46 -31.17 24.45
C LYS A 80 -6.51 -30.90 23.29
N ILE A 81 -6.30 -31.89 22.43
CA ILE A 81 -5.63 -31.65 21.14
C ILE A 81 -6.50 -30.65 20.36
N PRO A 82 -5.97 -29.51 19.92
CA PRO A 82 -6.74 -28.55 19.15
C PRO A 82 -7.23 -29.22 17.87
N GLU A 83 -8.51 -29.06 17.56
CA GLU A 83 -9.16 -29.78 16.46
C GLU A 83 -8.54 -29.47 15.08
N ALA A 84 -7.81 -28.36 14.95
CA ALA A 84 -6.99 -28.07 13.77
C ALA A 84 -5.94 -29.17 13.47
N PHE A 85 -5.43 -29.87 14.50
CA PHE A 85 -4.47 -30.96 14.40
C PHE A 85 -5.11 -32.34 14.19
N ASN A 86 -6.44 -32.46 14.22
CA ASN A 86 -7.14 -33.71 13.93
C ASN A 86 -7.27 -33.91 12.41
N VAL A 87 -6.14 -34.14 11.75
CA VAL A 87 -6.07 -34.31 10.28
C VAL A 87 -6.65 -35.66 9.82
N PHE A 88 -6.79 -36.62 10.74
CA PHE A 88 -7.35 -37.95 10.49
C PHE A 88 -8.89 -37.95 10.34
N ASP A 89 -9.60 -37.06 11.03
CA ASP A 89 -11.05 -36.87 10.80
C ASP A 89 -11.30 -36.20 9.43
N ALA A 90 -10.35 -35.36 8.97
CA ALA A 90 -10.39 -34.76 7.64
C ALA A 90 -10.04 -35.76 6.52
N GLN A 91 -9.27 -36.82 6.80
CA GLN A 91 -9.11 -37.98 5.92
C GLN A 91 -10.45 -38.73 5.71
N VAL A 92 -11.40 -38.68 6.64
CA VAL A 92 -12.75 -39.25 6.44
C VAL A 92 -13.59 -38.38 5.49
N ALA A 93 -13.32 -37.06 5.43
CA ALA A 93 -13.93 -36.17 4.43
C ALA A 93 -13.36 -36.36 3.00
N GLN A 94 -12.32 -37.19 2.84
CA GLN A 94 -11.71 -37.57 1.57
C GLN A 94 -12.62 -38.46 0.70
N GLN A 95 -13.88 -38.68 1.11
CA GLN A 95 -14.91 -39.33 0.29
C GLN A 95 -15.79 -38.37 -0.54
N ARG A 96 -15.54 -37.05 -0.53
CA ARG A 96 -16.24 -36.12 -1.44
C ARG A 96 -15.32 -35.51 -2.49
N LEU A 97 -15.02 -36.36 -3.48
CA LEU A 97 -15.04 -36.03 -4.91
C LEU A 97 -14.53 -34.62 -5.28
N GLN A 98 -13.25 -34.51 -5.65
CA GLN A 98 -12.83 -33.96 -6.95
C GLN A 98 -11.29 -34.01 -7.13
N ALA A 99 -10.90 -34.21 -8.37
CA ALA A 99 -9.55 -34.54 -8.84
C ALA A 99 -8.44 -33.57 -8.39
N GLY A 100 -7.27 -34.14 -8.05
CA GLY A 100 -5.99 -33.44 -8.15
C GLY A 100 -5.55 -32.55 -6.99
N ILE A 101 -6.25 -32.55 -5.84
CA ILE A 101 -5.83 -31.75 -4.68
C ILE A 101 -4.82 -32.53 -3.85
N THR A 102 -3.54 -32.17 -3.95
CA THR A 102 -2.41 -32.72 -3.18
C THR A 102 -2.19 -32.06 -1.81
N THR A 103 -3.07 -31.12 -1.44
CA THR A 103 -2.95 -30.30 -0.23
C THR A 103 -4.23 -30.28 0.59
N LEU A 104 -4.18 -30.69 1.85
CA LEU A 104 -5.29 -30.66 2.80
C LEU A 104 -5.10 -29.52 3.81
N ILE A 105 -6.15 -28.77 4.11
CA ILE A 105 -6.10 -27.62 5.02
C ILE A 105 -7.19 -27.78 6.09
N SER A 106 -6.78 -27.80 7.36
CA SER A 106 -7.67 -27.73 8.52
C SER A 106 -7.44 -26.42 9.26
N SER A 107 -8.49 -25.68 9.60
CA SER A 107 -8.35 -24.39 10.26
C SER A 107 -9.36 -24.22 11.39
N LYS A 108 -8.88 -24.07 12.62
CA LYS A 108 -9.72 -23.86 13.81
C LYS A 108 -8.95 -23.10 14.90
N GLU A 109 -9.66 -22.28 15.67
CA GLU A 109 -9.12 -21.57 16.86
C GLU A 109 -7.84 -20.75 16.58
N GLY A 110 -7.79 -20.08 15.42
CA GLY A 110 -6.63 -19.29 15.03
C GLY A 110 -5.41 -20.11 14.64
N VAL A 111 -5.54 -21.42 14.43
CA VAL A 111 -4.49 -22.31 13.92
C VAL A 111 -4.95 -22.93 12.60
N THR A 112 -4.07 -22.93 11.61
CA THR A 112 -4.28 -23.59 10.32
C THR A 112 -3.19 -24.63 10.10
N VAL A 113 -3.57 -25.90 9.98
CA VAL A 113 -2.69 -27.01 9.65
C VAL A 113 -2.86 -27.33 8.17
N THR A 114 -1.76 -27.33 7.41
CA THR A 114 -1.75 -27.64 5.98
C THR A 114 -0.86 -28.85 5.74
N TYR A 115 -1.45 -29.94 5.24
CA TYR A 115 -0.75 -31.14 4.83
C TYR A 115 -0.55 -31.12 3.31
N SER A 116 0.65 -31.41 2.83
CA SER A 116 0.99 -31.38 1.40
C SER A 116 1.88 -32.56 1.03
N LYS A 117 1.45 -33.33 0.04
CA LYS A 117 2.19 -34.49 -0.49
C LYS A 117 2.47 -34.33 -1.98
N ARG A 118 3.72 -34.53 -2.42
CA ARG A 118 4.16 -34.41 -3.82
C ARG A 118 5.06 -35.58 -4.20
N GLY A 119 4.99 -36.02 -5.45
CA GLY A 119 5.67 -37.24 -5.89
C GLY A 119 5.04 -38.50 -5.29
N GLY A 120 5.30 -39.65 -5.90
CA GLY A 120 4.65 -40.91 -5.57
C GLY A 120 3.14 -40.91 -5.82
N ASN A 121 2.47 -41.97 -5.39
CA ASN A 121 1.02 -42.08 -5.43
C ASN A 121 0.40 -41.32 -4.26
N THR A 122 -0.10 -40.10 -4.50
CA THR A 122 -0.68 -39.25 -3.46
C THR A 122 -1.97 -39.81 -2.85
N THR A 123 -2.55 -40.87 -3.42
CA THR A 123 -3.74 -41.54 -2.89
C THR A 123 -3.42 -42.67 -1.91
N ALA A 124 -2.14 -42.97 -1.66
CA ALA A 124 -1.75 -44.01 -0.71
C ALA A 124 -2.22 -43.68 0.72
N GLY A 125 -2.64 -44.71 1.46
CA GLY A 125 -3.29 -44.54 2.77
C GLY A 125 -2.33 -44.22 3.91
N SER A 126 -1.05 -44.55 3.76
CA SER A 126 -0.01 -44.29 4.76
C SER A 126 1.27 -43.71 4.15
N HIS A 127 2.10 -43.08 4.98
CA HIS A 127 3.41 -42.58 4.57
C HIS A 127 4.32 -43.69 4.05
N SER A 128 4.34 -44.86 4.70
CA SER A 128 5.20 -45.99 4.32
C SER A 128 4.82 -46.57 2.96
N GLU A 129 3.53 -46.74 2.68
CA GLU A 129 3.05 -47.18 1.37
C GLU A 129 3.37 -46.14 0.28
N TRP A 130 3.15 -44.86 0.58
CA TRP A 130 3.49 -43.77 -0.33
C TRP A 130 4.99 -43.75 -0.66
N LEU A 131 5.86 -43.91 0.34
CA LEU A 131 7.31 -43.82 0.19
C LEU A 131 7.85 -44.83 -0.84
N LEU A 132 7.28 -46.03 -0.89
CA LEU A 132 7.64 -47.07 -1.85
C LEU A 132 7.32 -46.70 -3.31
N THR A 133 6.35 -45.81 -3.52
CA THR A 133 5.93 -45.37 -4.87
C THR A 133 6.75 -44.21 -5.41
N VAL A 134 7.51 -43.53 -4.55
CA VAL A 134 8.29 -42.33 -4.92
C VAL A 134 9.34 -42.60 -6.00
N PRO A 135 10.15 -43.67 -5.96
CA PRO A 135 11.15 -43.93 -7.00
C PRO A 135 10.53 -44.16 -8.39
N ALA A 136 9.32 -44.71 -8.46
CA ALA A 136 8.62 -44.99 -9.71
C ALA A 136 7.90 -43.75 -10.28
N MET A 137 7.49 -42.82 -9.42
CA MET A 137 6.76 -41.60 -9.81
C MET A 137 7.33 -40.35 -9.10
N PRO A 138 8.61 -39.99 -9.33
CA PRO A 138 9.20 -38.84 -8.66
C PRO A 138 8.61 -37.53 -9.20
N ASP A 139 8.53 -36.53 -8.33
CA ASP A 139 8.13 -35.16 -8.68
C ASP A 139 9.21 -34.17 -8.23
N LEU A 140 9.12 -32.93 -8.68
CA LEU A 140 10.03 -31.86 -8.36
C LEU A 140 9.84 -31.39 -6.91
N ILE A 141 10.79 -31.73 -6.03
CA ILE A 141 10.74 -31.43 -4.59
C ILE A 141 11.51 -30.18 -4.21
N ASN A 142 12.54 -29.81 -4.97
CA ASN A 142 13.35 -28.63 -4.67
C ASN A 142 13.94 -28.03 -5.94
N VAL A 143 13.99 -26.70 -5.98
CA VAL A 143 14.54 -25.92 -7.10
C VAL A 143 15.59 -24.96 -6.56
N LYS A 144 16.82 -25.09 -7.04
CA LYS A 144 17.89 -24.12 -6.82
C LYS A 144 17.92 -23.17 -8.00
N ALA A 145 17.78 -21.87 -7.73
CA ALA A 145 17.77 -20.85 -8.76
C ALA A 145 18.70 -19.68 -8.40
N VAL A 146 19.27 -19.05 -9.41
CA VAL A 146 20.12 -17.85 -9.27
C VAL A 146 19.48 -16.67 -9.99
N PRO A 147 19.70 -15.41 -9.55
CA PRO A 147 19.16 -14.25 -10.24
C PRO A 147 19.66 -14.20 -11.69
N ILE A 148 18.73 -14.01 -12.64
CA ILE A 148 19.07 -13.92 -14.07
C ILE A 148 20.04 -12.77 -14.37
N THR A 149 20.05 -11.74 -13.51
CA THR A 149 21.00 -10.62 -13.54
C THR A 149 22.46 -11.07 -13.44
N SER A 150 22.73 -12.25 -12.86
CA SER A 150 24.08 -12.81 -12.77
C SER A 150 24.65 -13.22 -14.13
N LEU A 151 23.79 -13.55 -15.10
CA LEU A 151 24.17 -14.01 -16.44
C LEU A 151 24.41 -12.85 -17.43
N ILE A 152 23.92 -11.66 -17.11
CA ILE A 152 23.95 -10.48 -17.99
C ILE A 152 24.91 -9.39 -17.49
N LYS A 153 25.86 -9.77 -16.63
CA LYS A 153 26.93 -8.86 -16.17
C LYS A 153 27.75 -8.40 -17.39
N GLY A 154 27.97 -7.09 -17.48
CA GLY A 154 28.71 -6.47 -18.59
C GLY A 154 27.86 -6.12 -19.82
N VAL A 155 26.57 -6.46 -19.84
CA VAL A 155 25.66 -6.00 -20.89
C VAL A 155 25.22 -4.56 -20.61
N ALA A 156 25.28 -3.70 -21.62
CA ALA A 156 24.78 -2.32 -21.51
C ALA A 156 23.31 -2.32 -21.08
N GLY A 157 22.98 -1.53 -20.06
CA GLY A 157 21.62 -1.45 -19.53
C GLY A 157 21.25 -2.51 -18.47
N ALA A 158 22.16 -3.43 -18.12
CA ALA A 158 21.91 -4.45 -17.08
C ALA A 158 21.55 -3.85 -15.70
N GLY A 159 22.06 -2.65 -15.38
CA GLY A 159 21.71 -1.92 -14.16
C GLY A 159 20.22 -1.59 -14.06
N TYR A 160 19.60 -1.16 -15.17
CA TYR A 160 18.17 -0.83 -15.22
C TYR A 160 17.30 -2.08 -15.06
N LEU A 161 17.68 -3.18 -15.71
CA LEU A 161 16.98 -4.45 -15.57
C LEU A 161 17.10 -4.99 -14.14
N SER A 162 18.30 -4.92 -13.53
CA SER A 162 18.48 -5.30 -12.13
C SER A 162 17.62 -4.46 -11.19
N HIS A 163 17.51 -3.15 -11.44
CA HIS A 163 16.65 -2.27 -10.67
C HIS A 163 15.16 -2.66 -10.81
N ALA A 164 14.69 -2.89 -12.03
CA ALA A 164 13.32 -3.33 -12.30
C ALA A 164 12.98 -4.68 -11.65
N ILE A 165 13.90 -5.66 -11.73
CA ILE A 165 13.75 -6.97 -11.07
C ILE A 165 13.69 -6.80 -9.55
N ASN A 166 14.56 -5.99 -8.96
CA ASN A 166 14.56 -5.75 -7.51
C ASN A 166 13.25 -5.10 -7.05
N LEU A 167 12.73 -4.14 -7.81
CA LEU A 167 11.43 -3.54 -7.55
C LEU A 167 10.30 -4.57 -7.66
N TYR A 168 10.31 -5.42 -8.70
CA TYR A 168 9.32 -6.48 -8.85
C TYR A 168 9.38 -7.51 -7.71
N LEU A 169 10.57 -7.96 -7.30
CA LEU A 169 10.72 -8.93 -6.20
C LEU A 169 10.31 -8.34 -4.85
N ARG A 170 10.53 -7.04 -4.64
CA ARG A 170 10.17 -6.33 -3.41
C ARG A 170 8.67 -6.10 -3.28
N TYR A 171 8.01 -5.64 -4.34
CA TYR A 171 6.60 -5.19 -4.28
C TYR A 171 5.62 -6.18 -4.91
N LYS A 172 6.09 -7.10 -5.75
CA LYS A 172 5.32 -8.11 -6.48
C LYS A 172 4.01 -7.57 -7.08
N PRO A 173 4.04 -6.47 -7.86
CA PRO A 173 2.86 -5.99 -8.56
C PRO A 173 2.38 -7.04 -9.57
N PRO A 174 1.09 -7.04 -9.97
CA PRO A 174 0.61 -7.89 -11.06
C PRO A 174 1.44 -7.68 -12.33
N VAL A 175 1.78 -8.76 -13.03
CA VAL A 175 2.66 -8.70 -14.22
C VAL A 175 2.08 -7.80 -15.32
N ALA A 176 0.75 -7.82 -15.51
CA ALA A 176 0.04 -6.96 -16.46
C ALA A 176 0.20 -5.45 -16.15
N ASP A 177 0.41 -5.11 -14.88
CA ASP A 177 0.54 -3.75 -14.37
C ASP A 177 2.00 -3.29 -14.23
N LEU A 178 2.96 -4.20 -14.39
CA LEU A 178 4.37 -3.95 -14.11
C LEU A 178 4.92 -2.76 -14.91
N LYS A 179 4.48 -2.54 -16.15
CA LYS A 179 4.91 -1.39 -16.94
C LYS A 179 4.49 -0.07 -16.28
N TYR A 180 3.25 0.01 -15.81
CA TYR A 180 2.70 1.22 -15.18
C TYR A 180 3.32 1.42 -13.80
N PHE A 181 3.55 0.32 -13.07
CA PHE A 181 4.25 0.35 -11.81
C PHE A 181 5.65 0.96 -11.95
N LEU A 182 6.47 0.48 -12.89
CA LEU A 182 7.83 1.00 -13.10
C LEU A 182 7.83 2.48 -13.50
N ASP A 183 6.90 2.90 -14.38
CA ASP A 183 6.73 4.30 -14.77
C ASP A 183 6.44 5.22 -13.56
N PHE A 184 5.87 4.68 -12.47
CA PHE A 184 5.56 5.44 -11.25
C PHE A 184 6.63 5.37 -10.16
N GLN A 185 7.73 4.64 -10.39
CA GLN A 185 8.86 4.55 -9.43
C GLN A 185 9.90 5.65 -9.61
N HIS A 186 9.61 6.65 -10.44
CA HIS A 186 10.45 7.85 -10.55
C HIS A 186 10.39 8.72 -9.29
N HIS A 187 11.39 9.59 -9.14
CA HIS A 187 11.49 10.50 -8.00
C HIS A 187 10.23 11.36 -7.86
N LYS A 188 9.74 11.48 -6.62
CA LYS A 188 8.55 12.25 -6.24
C LYS A 188 8.98 13.58 -5.62
N MET A 189 8.26 14.64 -5.95
CA MET A 189 8.51 15.97 -5.40
C MET A 189 7.21 16.57 -4.86
N TRP A 190 7.34 17.52 -3.95
CA TRP A 190 6.23 18.31 -3.44
C TRP A 190 6.21 19.67 -4.10
N ALA A 191 5.02 20.09 -4.51
CA ALA A 191 4.71 21.43 -4.98
C ALA A 191 3.81 22.14 -3.94
N PRO A 192 4.10 23.40 -3.57
CA PRO A 192 5.33 24.14 -3.85
C PRO A 192 6.57 23.49 -3.22
N VAL A 193 7.73 23.66 -3.84
CA VAL A 193 9.01 23.18 -3.28
C VAL A 193 9.33 24.04 -2.06
N LEU A 194 9.77 23.42 -0.95
CA LEU A 194 9.99 24.10 0.34
C LEU A 194 10.96 25.31 0.25
N GLY A 195 11.80 25.39 -0.79
CA GLY A 195 12.71 26.50 -1.08
C GLY A 195 12.16 27.62 -1.98
N GLU A 196 11.00 27.46 -2.61
CA GLU A 196 10.34 28.49 -3.44
C GLU A 196 9.35 29.35 -2.63
N LEU A 197 9.04 28.93 -1.40
CA LEU A 197 8.33 29.76 -0.44
C LEU A 197 9.29 30.88 -0.01
N PRO A 198 8.91 32.17 -0.09
CA PRO A 198 9.80 33.25 0.32
C PRO A 198 10.18 33.09 1.79
N LEU A 199 11.38 32.57 2.05
CA LEU A 199 11.97 32.44 3.39
C LEU A 199 12.40 33.81 3.96
N GLY A 200 12.34 34.87 3.13
CA GLY A 200 12.45 36.24 3.59
C GLY A 200 11.23 36.67 4.42
N PRO A 201 11.28 37.80 5.14
CA PRO A 201 10.05 38.42 5.61
C PRO A 201 9.17 38.62 4.38
N CYS A 202 8.06 37.88 4.28
CA CYS A 202 7.05 38.17 3.27
C CYS A 202 6.69 39.64 3.48
N SER A 203 7.24 40.51 2.63
CA SER A 203 6.83 41.90 2.55
C SER A 203 5.32 41.88 2.40
N ASN A 204 4.64 42.85 3.00
CA ASN A 204 3.20 43.09 3.03
C ASN A 204 2.52 43.20 1.63
N ARG A 205 3.04 42.53 0.58
CA ARG A 205 2.56 42.54 -0.81
C ARG A 205 1.66 41.35 -1.18
N GLN A 206 1.57 40.31 -0.37
CA GLN A 206 0.40 39.41 -0.43
C GLN A 206 -0.67 40.06 0.44
N GLY A 207 -1.77 40.52 -0.19
CA GLY A 207 -2.88 41.19 0.49
C GLY A 207 -3.45 40.39 1.65
N SER A 208 -4.37 41.00 2.40
CA SER A 208 -5.13 40.41 3.53
C SER A 208 -5.41 38.91 3.29
N SER A 209 -4.62 38.02 3.91
CA SER A 209 -4.91 36.59 3.87
C SER A 209 -6.06 36.31 4.82
N PRO A 210 -7.13 35.63 4.38
CA PRO A 210 -8.27 35.34 5.24
C PRO A 210 -7.83 34.48 6.43
N ALA A 211 -8.43 34.73 7.58
CA ALA A 211 -8.04 34.11 8.84
C ALA A 211 -9.23 33.39 9.45
N LEU A 212 -9.05 32.11 9.77
CA LEU A 212 -10.02 31.34 10.50
C LEU A 212 -9.87 31.60 12.00
N HIS A 213 -11.00 31.87 12.64
CA HIS A 213 -11.12 32.10 14.07
C HIS A 213 -11.69 30.84 14.74
N PHE A 214 -11.08 30.39 15.84
CA PHE A 214 -11.53 29.21 16.60
C PHE A 214 -12.02 29.54 18.01
N SER A 215 -11.68 30.73 18.53
CA SER A 215 -12.21 31.26 19.79
C SER A 215 -12.08 32.79 19.83
N PRO A 216 -12.81 33.49 20.72
CA PRO A 216 -12.84 34.96 20.77
C PRO A 216 -11.47 35.61 21.05
N LEU A 217 -10.65 35.00 21.91
CA LEU A 217 -9.28 35.42 22.23
C LEU A 217 -8.22 34.42 21.72
N GLY A 218 -8.58 33.63 20.70
CA GLY A 218 -7.76 32.55 20.18
C GLY A 218 -6.70 32.97 19.18
N SER A 219 -5.72 32.08 18.98
CA SER A 219 -4.78 32.17 17.86
C SER A 219 -5.48 32.01 16.51
N LYS A 220 -5.20 32.92 15.57
CA LYS A 220 -5.74 32.92 14.21
C LYS A 220 -4.96 32.00 13.28
N LEU A 221 -5.67 31.20 12.49
CA LEU A 221 -5.09 30.41 11.40
C LEU A 221 -5.31 31.13 10.08
N TYR A 222 -4.25 31.67 9.51
CA TYR A 222 -4.31 32.28 8.18
C TYR A 222 -4.42 31.19 7.12
N VAL A 223 -5.15 31.45 6.04
CA VAL A 223 -5.27 30.51 4.91
C VAL A 223 -4.53 31.08 3.72
N SER A 224 -3.62 30.29 3.15
CA SER A 224 -2.96 30.62 1.90
C SER A 224 -3.89 30.32 0.74
N THR A 225 -4.29 31.37 0.01
CA THR A 225 -5.11 31.27 -1.21
C THR A 225 -4.28 31.06 -2.47
N SER A 226 -2.97 30.83 -2.32
CA SER A 226 -2.05 30.53 -3.43
C SER A 226 -2.49 29.26 -4.17
N GLN A 227 -2.57 29.35 -5.50
CA GLN A 227 -2.91 28.22 -6.34
C GLN A 227 -1.66 27.35 -6.57
N VAL A 228 -1.74 26.08 -6.18
CA VAL A 228 -0.70 25.09 -6.48
C VAL A 228 -1.09 24.38 -7.75
N ILE A 229 -0.35 24.60 -8.84
CA ILE A 229 -0.68 24.07 -10.16
C ILE A 229 0.49 23.21 -10.65
N VAL A 230 0.19 21.96 -10.97
CA VAL A 230 1.10 20.95 -11.51
C VAL A 230 0.47 20.38 -12.79
N PRO A 231 0.46 21.15 -13.89
CA PRO A 231 -0.40 20.87 -15.03
C PRO A 231 0.07 19.68 -15.86
N LYS A 232 1.38 19.36 -15.81
CA LYS A 232 2.03 18.36 -16.66
C LYS A 232 2.56 17.12 -15.93
N LEU A 233 2.51 17.08 -14.60
CA LEU A 233 3.03 15.95 -13.84
C LEU A 233 1.89 15.24 -13.12
N PRO A 234 1.90 13.91 -13.06
CA PRO A 234 0.87 13.17 -12.34
C PRO A 234 0.99 13.42 -10.84
N VAL A 235 -0.14 13.75 -10.22
CA VAL A 235 -0.23 13.94 -8.77
C VAL A 235 -0.49 12.59 -8.10
N THR A 236 0.38 12.21 -7.16
CA THR A 236 0.36 10.92 -6.44
C THR A 236 0.06 11.07 -4.95
N GLY A 237 -0.13 12.29 -4.46
CA GLY A 237 -0.45 12.56 -3.07
C GLY A 237 -0.78 14.02 -2.80
N MET A 238 -1.35 14.28 -1.63
CA MET A 238 -1.67 15.62 -1.15
C MET A 238 -1.43 15.71 0.36
N ARG A 239 -1.16 16.91 0.87
CA ARG A 239 -1.10 17.17 2.31
C ARG A 239 -1.51 18.59 2.64
N LEU A 240 -1.96 18.79 3.87
CA LEU A 240 -2.04 20.11 4.48
C LEU A 240 -0.69 20.45 5.12
N HIS A 241 -0.26 21.70 5.00
CA HIS A 241 1.01 22.17 5.52
C HIS A 241 0.85 23.52 6.23
N LEU A 242 1.60 23.71 7.31
CA LEU A 242 1.61 24.95 8.09
C LEU A 242 2.86 25.76 7.77
N GLU A 243 2.68 26.83 6.99
CA GLU A 243 3.73 27.70 6.48
C GLU A 243 3.96 28.94 7.38
N GLY A 244 5.07 29.63 7.10
CA GLY A 244 5.48 30.85 7.78
C GLY A 244 6.22 30.60 9.09
N LYS A 245 6.93 31.63 9.58
CA LYS A 245 7.78 31.56 10.79
C LYS A 245 7.01 31.14 12.06
N LYS A 246 5.70 31.41 12.09
CA LYS A 246 4.81 31.07 13.22
C LYS A 246 4.02 29.78 12.99
N HIS A 247 4.18 29.09 11.85
CA HIS A 247 3.42 27.91 11.45
C HIS A 247 1.91 28.06 11.61
N ASN A 248 1.41 29.25 11.28
CA ASN A 248 0.01 29.65 11.45
C ASN A 248 -0.67 29.99 10.11
N ARG A 249 -0.06 29.58 8.98
CA ARG A 249 -0.63 29.74 7.65
C ARG A 249 -0.90 28.36 7.04
N LEU A 250 -2.16 27.99 6.90
CA LEU A 250 -2.58 26.75 6.28
C LEU A 250 -2.41 26.82 4.76
N ALA A 251 -1.70 25.86 4.19
CA ALA A 251 -1.52 25.69 2.76
C ALA A 251 -1.81 24.22 2.36
N VAL A 252 -2.09 24.01 1.08
CA VAL A 252 -2.23 22.67 0.47
C VAL A 252 -1.03 22.41 -0.41
N HIS A 253 -0.38 21.26 -0.25
CA HIS A 253 0.74 20.83 -1.09
C HIS A 253 0.36 19.57 -1.88
N LEU A 254 0.89 19.46 -3.10
CA LEU A 254 0.68 18.33 -4.00
C LEU A 254 1.97 17.55 -4.18
N GLN A 255 1.92 16.24 -4.02
CA GLN A 255 3.03 15.37 -4.41
C GLN A 255 2.85 14.97 -5.87
N HIS A 256 3.89 15.12 -6.67
CA HIS A 256 3.87 14.75 -8.07
C HIS A 256 5.14 14.00 -8.47
N LEU A 257 5.07 13.23 -9.55
CA LEU A 257 6.26 12.63 -10.16
C LEU A 257 7.12 13.72 -10.82
N SER A 258 8.43 13.52 -10.85
CA SER A 258 9.37 14.36 -11.60
C SER A 258 9.24 14.15 -13.12
N THR A 259 8.78 12.98 -13.55
CA THR A 259 8.59 12.60 -14.95
C THR A 259 7.13 12.25 -15.25
N THR A 260 6.71 12.41 -16.50
CA THR A 260 5.36 12.05 -16.94
C THR A 260 5.37 10.63 -17.54
N PRO A 261 4.59 9.68 -17.01
CA PRO A 261 4.42 8.35 -17.57
C PRO A 261 3.98 8.36 -19.04
N ALA A 262 4.40 7.36 -19.81
CA ALA A 262 4.23 7.31 -21.27
C ALA A 262 2.76 7.43 -21.69
N PHE A 263 1.87 6.69 -21.02
CA PHE A 263 0.45 6.69 -21.37
C PHE A 263 -0.24 8.03 -21.06
N ILE A 264 0.22 8.74 -20.02
CA ILE A 264 -0.29 10.08 -19.68
C ILE A 264 0.22 11.10 -20.69
N ALA A 265 1.50 11.01 -21.07
CA ALA A 265 2.08 11.84 -22.11
C ALA A 265 1.34 11.66 -23.45
N ALA A 266 1.08 10.41 -23.84
CA ALA A 266 0.33 10.08 -25.05
C ALA A 266 -1.12 10.59 -25.00
N ALA A 267 -1.81 10.42 -23.86
CA ALA A 267 -3.17 10.93 -23.69
C ALA A 267 -3.24 12.45 -23.85
N ARG A 268 -2.24 13.19 -23.38
CA ARG A 268 -2.20 14.66 -23.44
C ARG A 268 -1.80 15.24 -24.79
N GLN A 269 -1.16 14.45 -25.65
CA GLN A 269 -0.92 14.86 -27.05
C GLN A 269 -2.23 14.93 -27.83
N ARG A 270 -3.27 14.21 -27.38
CA ARG A 270 -4.62 14.34 -27.93
C ARG A 270 -5.21 15.65 -27.42
N HIS A 271 -5.74 16.48 -28.33
CA HIS A 271 -6.43 17.72 -27.96
C HIS A 271 -7.50 17.43 -26.91
N GLY A 272 -7.28 17.91 -25.68
CA GLY A 272 -8.19 17.85 -24.56
C GLY A 272 -8.54 19.26 -24.09
N LYS A 273 -9.58 19.38 -23.25
CA LYS A 273 -10.03 20.67 -22.74
C LYS A 273 -8.99 21.30 -21.81
N PRO A 274 -8.94 22.65 -21.72
CA PRO A 274 -8.09 23.31 -20.75
C PRO A 274 -8.47 22.89 -19.32
N PRO A 275 -7.50 22.78 -18.39
CA PRO A 275 -7.79 22.42 -17.01
C PRO A 275 -8.79 23.38 -16.36
N ALA A 276 -9.76 22.85 -15.63
CA ALA A 276 -10.86 23.64 -15.07
C ALA A 276 -10.96 23.49 -13.54
N TRP A 277 -11.17 24.61 -12.84
CA TRP A 277 -11.33 24.64 -11.39
C TRP A 277 -12.71 24.12 -10.98
N ARG A 278 -12.73 23.33 -9.90
CA ARG A 278 -13.94 22.73 -9.31
C ARG A 278 -13.86 22.77 -7.79
N GLY A 279 -15.01 22.65 -7.14
CA GLY A 279 -15.15 22.68 -5.67
C GLY A 279 -15.83 23.94 -5.12
N ALA A 280 -15.96 25.00 -5.93
CA ALA A 280 -16.70 26.22 -5.55
C ALA A 280 -18.23 26.11 -5.78
N GLU A 281 -18.72 25.10 -6.51
CA GLU A 281 -20.15 24.93 -6.82
C GLU A 281 -20.89 24.08 -5.77
N ALA A 282 -20.16 23.20 -5.06
CA ALA A 282 -20.69 22.44 -3.92
C ALA A 282 -20.64 23.24 -2.60
N ALA A 283 -20.10 24.47 -2.65
CA ALA A 283 -19.95 25.43 -1.56
C ALA A 283 -21.26 26.19 -1.25
N SER A 284 -22.40 25.66 -1.66
CA SER A 284 -23.71 26.30 -1.45
C SER A 284 -24.69 25.38 -0.73
N ASP A 285 -24.26 24.16 -0.37
CA ASP A 285 -25.08 23.21 0.38
C ASP A 285 -24.58 23.12 1.83
N ASP A 286 -25.33 23.77 2.73
CA ASP A 286 -25.03 23.91 4.15
C ASP A 286 -24.89 22.57 4.88
N ARG A 287 -25.40 21.48 4.29
CA ARG A 287 -25.29 20.12 4.84
C ARG A 287 -23.85 19.62 4.93
N PHE A 288 -22.92 20.21 4.20
CA PHE A 288 -21.50 19.84 4.22
C PHE A 288 -20.65 20.75 5.11
N TYR A 289 -21.26 21.63 5.91
CA TYR A 289 -20.52 22.53 6.80
C TYR A 289 -20.39 21.95 8.20
N GLU A 290 -19.16 21.59 8.56
CA GLU A 290 -18.86 21.06 9.87
C GLU A 290 -18.04 22.08 10.69
N PRO A 291 -18.42 22.33 11.96
CA PRO A 291 -17.63 23.16 12.85
C PRO A 291 -16.35 22.42 13.27
N VAL A 292 -15.21 23.12 13.29
CA VAL A 292 -13.94 22.46 13.66
C VAL A 292 -13.85 22.17 15.15
N GLN A 293 -14.10 23.16 16.02
CA GLN A 293 -14.10 22.94 17.47
C GLN A 293 -15.40 23.42 18.10
N TRP A 294 -15.67 24.73 17.97
CA TRP A 294 -16.82 25.38 18.60
C TRP A 294 -17.85 25.74 17.51
N ARG A 295 -19.15 25.53 17.81
CA ARG A 295 -20.26 25.66 16.86
C ARG A 295 -20.42 27.03 16.19
N MET A 296 -19.92 28.10 16.82
CA MET A 296 -20.07 29.49 16.36
C MET A 296 -18.85 30.06 15.63
N PHE A 297 -17.84 29.24 15.36
CA PHE A 297 -16.56 29.68 14.80
C PHE A 297 -16.27 28.99 13.47
N ALA A 298 -15.00 29.00 13.02
CA ALA A 298 -14.58 28.48 11.73
C ALA A 298 -15.23 27.13 11.38
N ARG A 299 -15.83 27.10 10.19
CA ARG A 299 -16.43 25.90 9.59
C ARG A 299 -15.56 25.40 8.46
N VAL A 300 -15.68 24.11 8.16
CA VAL A 300 -14.99 23.47 7.03
C VAL A 300 -16.04 22.84 6.15
N SER A 301 -15.93 23.06 4.84
CA SER A 301 -16.72 22.33 3.86
C SER A 301 -16.14 20.93 3.66
N THR A 302 -16.91 19.92 4.06
CA THR A 302 -16.60 18.49 3.87
C THR A 302 -17.13 17.94 2.54
N ALA A 303 -17.60 18.84 1.66
CA ALA A 303 -18.12 18.50 0.34
C ALA A 303 -17.03 17.81 -0.50
N PRO A 304 -17.30 16.62 -1.06
CA PRO A 304 -16.31 15.91 -1.83
C PRO A 304 -16.07 16.57 -3.19
N VAL A 305 -14.86 17.07 -3.42
CA VAL A 305 -14.42 17.55 -4.72
C VAL A 305 -13.89 16.35 -5.51
N LYS A 306 -14.78 15.70 -6.26
CA LYS A 306 -14.47 14.56 -7.13
C LYS A 306 -14.94 14.84 -8.56
N TYR A 307 -14.35 14.13 -9.51
CA TYR A 307 -14.88 14.09 -10.88
C TYR A 307 -16.34 13.61 -10.91
N ASP A 308 -17.20 14.34 -11.63
CA ASP A 308 -18.60 13.98 -11.88
C ASP A 308 -18.77 13.50 -13.33
N PRO A 309 -19.26 12.26 -13.57
CA PRO A 309 -19.60 11.75 -14.90
C PRO A 309 -20.49 12.69 -15.73
N GLY A 310 -21.30 13.53 -15.08
CA GLY A 310 -22.15 14.53 -15.72
C GLY A 310 -21.39 15.61 -16.50
N TRP A 311 -20.08 15.81 -16.24
CA TRP A 311 -19.24 16.70 -17.05
C TRP A 311 -19.07 16.24 -18.50
N ARG A 312 -19.51 15.00 -18.83
CA ARG A 312 -19.57 14.47 -20.19
C ARG A 312 -20.79 14.96 -20.98
N LEU A 313 -21.90 15.25 -20.29
CA LEU A 313 -23.21 15.45 -20.93
C LEU A 313 -23.39 16.85 -21.53
N THR A 314 -22.49 17.80 -21.23
CA THR A 314 -22.59 19.17 -21.74
C THR A 314 -22.06 19.35 -23.16
N ASP A 315 -21.41 18.33 -23.74
CA ASP A 315 -20.94 18.36 -25.13
C ASP A 315 -21.55 17.20 -25.92
N GLY A 316 -22.14 17.50 -27.08
CA GLY A 316 -22.72 16.54 -28.02
C GLY A 316 -21.72 15.64 -28.74
N ASP A 317 -20.55 15.35 -28.15
CA ASP A 317 -19.52 14.48 -28.71
C ASP A 317 -19.60 13.09 -28.06
N GLY A 318 -20.36 12.20 -28.69
CA GLY A 318 -20.89 10.97 -28.12
C GLY A 318 -19.90 9.82 -27.87
N ASP A 319 -18.59 9.95 -28.10
CA ASP A 319 -17.72 8.74 -28.13
C ASP A 319 -16.33 8.86 -27.48
N ARG A 320 -15.96 10.02 -26.90
CA ARG A 320 -14.64 10.16 -26.27
C ARG A 320 -14.67 9.77 -24.80
N ARG A 321 -14.24 8.54 -24.48
CA ARG A 321 -13.92 8.14 -23.09
C ARG A 321 -12.73 8.94 -22.60
N ALA A 322 -12.93 9.75 -21.55
CA ALA A 322 -11.86 10.50 -20.89
C ALA A 322 -11.90 10.27 -19.38
N ALA A 323 -10.74 10.42 -18.75
CA ALA A 323 -10.60 10.44 -17.29
C ALA A 323 -10.11 11.82 -16.86
N TRP A 324 -10.48 12.26 -15.65
CA TRP A 324 -10.03 13.53 -15.11
C TRP A 324 -9.16 13.28 -13.89
N VAL A 325 -8.01 13.94 -13.87
CA VAL A 325 -7.02 13.86 -12.79
C VAL A 325 -6.80 15.23 -12.17
N VAL A 326 -6.44 15.24 -10.90
CA VAL A 326 -6.08 16.48 -10.22
C VAL A 326 -4.73 16.97 -10.75
N ALA A 327 -4.72 18.21 -11.21
CA ALA A 327 -3.56 18.92 -11.72
C ALA A 327 -3.25 20.18 -10.90
N GLY A 328 -4.04 20.47 -9.87
CA GLY A 328 -3.82 21.61 -9.00
C GLY A 328 -4.79 21.64 -7.82
N ALA A 329 -4.45 22.41 -6.81
CA ALA A 329 -5.25 22.58 -5.60
C ALA A 329 -5.12 24.01 -5.07
N ARG A 330 -6.19 24.47 -4.43
CA ARG A 330 -6.22 25.75 -3.71
C ARG A 330 -7.12 25.65 -2.49
N LEU A 331 -6.81 26.44 -1.48
CA LEU A 331 -7.71 26.68 -0.36
C LEU A 331 -8.34 28.05 -0.54
N HIS A 332 -9.60 28.18 -0.17
CA HIS A 332 -10.31 29.45 -0.13
C HIS A 332 -11.16 29.54 1.11
N VAL A 333 -11.42 30.77 1.54
CA VAL A 333 -12.32 31.05 2.66
C VAL A 333 -13.45 31.88 2.10
N ALA A 334 -14.68 31.41 2.32
CA ALA A 334 -15.90 32.10 1.94
C ALA A 334 -16.68 32.45 3.21
N ALA A 335 -17.27 33.64 3.24
CA ALA A 335 -18.18 34.03 4.32
C ALA A 335 -19.57 33.44 4.03
N HIS A 336 -20.11 32.69 5.00
CA HIS A 336 -21.45 32.10 4.95
C HIS A 336 -22.15 32.33 6.29
N ASP A 337 -23.33 32.97 6.28
CA ASP A 337 -24.12 33.30 7.46
C ASP A 337 -23.33 33.94 8.62
N GLY A 338 -22.40 34.85 8.29
CA GLY A 338 -21.56 35.54 9.28
C GLY A 338 -20.42 34.70 9.86
N THR A 339 -20.16 33.50 9.32
CA THR A 339 -19.03 32.64 9.68
C THR A 339 -18.10 32.39 8.51
N ASP A 340 -16.80 32.25 8.78
CA ASP A 340 -15.81 31.89 7.77
C ASP A 340 -15.78 30.37 7.53
N VAL A 341 -15.97 29.97 6.27
CA VAL A 341 -15.95 28.57 5.84
C VAL A 341 -14.71 28.30 5.01
N LEU A 342 -13.89 27.34 5.43
CA LEU A 342 -12.76 26.82 4.66
C LEU A 342 -13.25 25.84 3.59
N GLN A 343 -12.84 26.09 2.35
CA GLN A 343 -13.25 25.32 1.18
C GLN A 343 -12.04 24.89 0.34
N LEU A 344 -12.12 23.67 -0.20
CA LEU A 344 -11.10 23.09 -1.07
C LEU A 344 -11.52 23.27 -2.54
N GLY A 345 -10.60 23.78 -3.36
CA GLY A 345 -10.74 23.79 -4.81
C GLY A 345 -9.70 22.91 -5.47
N LEU A 346 -10.10 22.12 -6.46
CA LEU A 346 -9.22 21.28 -7.25
C LEU A 346 -9.28 21.69 -8.72
N LEU A 347 -8.12 21.72 -9.36
CA LEU A 347 -7.98 21.91 -10.80
C LEU A 347 -7.93 20.54 -11.46
N TYR A 348 -8.86 20.27 -12.37
CA TYR A 348 -8.90 19.00 -13.10
C TYR A 348 -8.33 19.13 -14.50
N ALA A 349 -7.44 18.21 -14.86
CA ALA A 349 -6.97 18.04 -16.23
C ALA A 349 -7.60 16.79 -16.85
N GLU A 350 -8.04 16.92 -18.11
CA GLU A 350 -8.59 15.82 -18.88
C GLU A 350 -7.48 14.93 -19.46
N LEU A 351 -7.71 13.61 -19.42
CA LEU A 351 -6.90 12.58 -20.06
C LEU A 351 -7.79 11.80 -21.06
N PRO A 352 -7.80 12.22 -22.33
CA PRO A 352 -8.55 11.55 -23.38
C PRO A 352 -8.07 10.12 -23.63
N GLY A 353 -9.01 9.19 -23.83
CA GLY A 353 -8.73 7.78 -24.07
C GLY A 353 -8.28 7.01 -22.84
N CYS A 354 -8.52 7.53 -21.63
CA CYS A 354 -8.31 6.82 -20.38
C CYS A 354 -9.66 6.63 -19.66
N ALA A 355 -9.78 5.53 -18.93
CA ALA A 355 -10.91 5.24 -18.06
C ALA A 355 -10.44 4.93 -16.63
N VAL A 356 -11.26 5.30 -15.65
CA VAL A 356 -11.03 4.93 -14.25
C VAL A 356 -11.41 3.47 -14.05
N VAL A 357 -10.42 2.63 -13.71
CA VAL A 357 -10.63 1.19 -13.47
C VAL A 357 -11.01 0.94 -12.02
N GLN A 358 -10.28 1.56 -11.10
CA GLN A 358 -10.45 1.37 -9.66
C GLN A 358 -10.26 2.71 -8.96
N SER A 359 -11.03 2.94 -7.89
CA SER A 359 -10.83 4.11 -7.05
C SER A 359 -10.92 3.76 -5.56
N ARG A 360 -10.16 4.47 -4.74
CA ARG A 360 -10.18 4.33 -3.28
C ARG A 360 -9.97 5.68 -2.60
N TRP A 361 -10.66 5.89 -1.48
CA TRP A 361 -10.38 7.03 -0.61
C TRP A 361 -9.35 6.61 0.43
N ALA A 362 -8.38 7.48 0.71
CA ALA A 362 -7.39 7.27 1.74
C ALA A 362 -7.25 8.52 2.61
N ARG A 363 -6.90 8.27 3.87
CA ARG A 363 -6.63 9.26 4.91
C ARG A 363 -5.17 9.10 5.32
N GLY A 364 -4.54 10.18 5.79
CA GLY A 364 -3.15 10.13 6.22
C GLY A 364 -2.93 9.16 7.38
N ALA A 365 -1.71 8.60 7.46
CA ALA A 365 -1.36 7.46 8.31
C ALA A 365 -1.41 7.71 9.84
N GLY A 366 -2.03 8.81 10.29
CA GLY A 366 -2.19 9.18 11.70
C GLY A 366 -3.53 8.79 12.33
N ALA A 367 -4.51 8.30 11.57
CA ALA A 367 -5.80 7.87 12.11
C ALA A 367 -6.23 6.54 11.49
N ALA A 368 -6.26 5.49 12.32
CA ALA A 368 -6.88 4.20 12.12
C ALA A 368 -6.69 3.53 10.73
N ARG A 369 -5.78 2.55 10.66
CA ARG A 369 -5.96 1.43 9.73
C ARG A 369 -7.36 0.85 9.97
N LEU A 370 -8.30 1.07 9.06
CA LEU A 370 -9.56 0.33 9.04
C LEU A 370 -9.22 -1.18 9.01
N PRO A 371 -9.76 -2.00 9.91
CA PRO A 371 -9.51 -3.43 9.89
C PRO A 371 -10.38 -4.04 8.80
N GLY A 372 -9.79 -4.51 7.71
CA GLY A 372 -10.58 -5.19 6.68
C GLY A 372 -9.95 -5.26 5.31
N LYS A 373 -8.96 -6.14 5.17
CA LYS A 373 -8.78 -7.12 4.08
C LYS A 373 -7.31 -7.50 4.01
N SER A 374 -7.03 -8.66 4.58
CA SER A 374 -5.76 -9.36 4.55
C SER A 374 -5.19 -9.41 3.12
N GLN A 375 -4.07 -8.75 2.90
CA GLN A 375 -3.20 -9.04 1.75
C GLN A 375 -1.84 -9.48 2.30
N SER A 376 -1.75 -10.81 2.42
CA SER A 376 -0.57 -11.65 2.19
C SER A 376 0.79 -10.96 2.17
N ILE A 377 1.60 -11.21 3.19
CA ILE A 377 3.06 -11.12 3.09
C ILE A 377 3.61 -12.53 3.35
N LEU A 378 3.93 -13.24 2.27
CA LEU A 378 4.86 -14.36 2.30
C LEU A 378 6.25 -13.80 1.98
N SER A 379 7.01 -13.51 3.02
CA SER A 379 8.47 -13.33 2.94
C SER A 379 9.09 -14.67 3.34
N ALA A 380 9.31 -15.53 2.33
CA ALA A 380 10.12 -16.73 2.53
C ALA A 380 11.58 -16.32 2.69
N ALA A 381 12.19 -16.83 3.75
CA ALA A 381 13.60 -16.70 4.08
C ALA A 381 14.47 -17.24 2.94
N ALA A 382 15.46 -16.45 2.52
CA ALA A 382 16.62 -16.96 1.82
C ALA A 382 17.72 -17.25 2.86
N VAL A 383 18.13 -18.50 2.85
CA VAL A 383 19.26 -19.11 3.55
C VAL A 383 20.56 -18.31 3.38
N ALA A 384 21.20 -17.99 4.51
CA ALA A 384 22.65 -17.79 4.58
C ALA A 384 23.18 -18.74 5.68
N SER A 385 23.90 -19.76 5.26
CA SER A 385 24.61 -20.71 6.13
C SER A 385 25.92 -20.10 6.65
N ALA A 386 26.22 -20.44 7.89
CA ALA A 386 27.23 -19.96 8.82
C ALA A 386 28.72 -20.02 8.40
N GLY A 387 29.51 -19.20 9.09
CA GLY A 387 30.92 -19.40 9.42
C GLY A 387 31.27 -18.66 10.72
N SER A 388 31.66 -19.39 11.76
CA SER A 388 31.72 -19.01 13.19
C SER A 388 33.10 -18.52 13.65
N SER A 389 33.15 -17.63 14.66
CA SER A 389 33.91 -17.82 15.93
C SER A 389 34.24 -16.50 16.66
N GLY A 390 34.21 -16.52 18.00
CA GLY A 390 34.85 -15.52 18.87
C GLY A 390 33.94 -14.91 19.95
N GLY A 391 34.06 -15.37 21.20
CA GLY A 391 33.20 -15.01 22.33
C GLY A 391 33.53 -13.69 23.03
N GLY A 392 32.64 -13.30 23.94
CA GLY A 392 32.82 -12.17 24.85
C GLY A 392 31.51 -11.74 25.52
N SER A 393 31.35 -12.14 26.78
CA SER A 393 30.22 -11.81 27.65
C SER A 393 30.03 -10.29 27.85
N GLN A 394 28.82 -9.77 27.68
CA GLN A 394 28.37 -8.65 28.50
C GLN A 394 26.84 -8.65 28.68
N LYS A 395 26.47 -8.59 29.95
CA LYS A 395 25.12 -8.57 30.51
C LYS A 395 24.52 -7.18 30.31
N ASP A 396 23.41 -7.04 29.60
CA ASP A 396 22.56 -5.87 29.80
C ASP A 396 21.06 -6.08 29.54
N ARG A 397 20.31 -5.31 30.34
CA ARG A 397 18.90 -5.49 30.71
C ARG A 397 17.90 -5.38 29.57
N GLN A 398 16.93 -6.30 29.60
CA GLN A 398 15.70 -6.35 28.84
C GLN A 398 14.78 -5.15 29.10
N ARG A 399 14.32 -4.49 28.03
CA ARG A 399 13.03 -3.78 27.96
C ARG A 399 12.33 -4.17 26.65
N PRO A 400 11.02 -4.49 26.67
CA PRO A 400 10.30 -5.00 25.50
C PRO A 400 9.65 -3.87 24.68
N GLY A 401 9.54 -4.07 23.37
CA GLY A 401 8.56 -3.40 22.51
C GLY A 401 9.09 -2.28 21.61
N GLY A 402 9.69 -2.62 20.47
CA GLY A 402 9.92 -1.71 19.35
C GLY A 402 9.09 -2.14 18.15
N LYS A 403 8.16 -1.29 17.70
CA LYS A 403 7.40 -1.48 16.45
C LYS A 403 8.38 -1.41 15.28
N GLU A 404 8.29 -2.36 14.34
CA GLU A 404 9.02 -2.32 13.07
C GLU A 404 8.64 -1.06 12.31
N GLU A 405 9.59 -0.13 12.17
CA GLU A 405 9.46 1.02 11.29
C GLU A 405 9.58 0.57 9.83
N ALA A 406 8.58 0.89 9.02
CA ALA A 406 8.63 0.68 7.59
C ALA A 406 9.77 1.53 7.01
N VAL A 407 10.85 0.86 6.57
CA VAL A 407 12.01 1.50 5.93
C VAL A 407 11.58 2.21 4.66
N ASN A 408 11.37 3.53 4.78
CA ASN A 408 11.15 4.45 3.67
C ASN A 408 12.52 4.88 3.13
N VAL A 409 12.94 4.31 2.01
CA VAL A 409 14.20 4.68 1.32
C VAL A 409 13.92 5.88 0.42
N ASP A 410 13.63 7.01 1.07
CA ASP A 410 13.73 8.32 0.43
C ASP A 410 14.84 9.04 1.19
N SER A 411 16.06 9.04 0.63
CA SER A 411 17.27 9.55 1.28
C SER A 411 17.27 11.08 1.51
N GLY A 412 16.10 11.74 1.38
CA GLY A 412 15.86 13.14 1.72
C GLY A 412 15.03 13.37 3.00
N VAL A 413 14.60 12.32 3.71
CA VAL A 413 13.79 12.49 4.93
C VAL A 413 14.65 12.26 6.18
N LEU A 414 15.08 13.35 6.81
CA LEU A 414 15.60 13.32 8.19
C LEU A 414 14.53 12.70 9.09
N ALA A 415 14.78 11.48 9.56
CA ALA A 415 14.03 10.89 10.66
C ALA A 415 14.31 11.73 11.92
N GLY A 416 13.33 12.52 12.33
CA GLY A 416 13.49 13.52 13.39
C GLY A 416 13.89 14.87 12.82
N GLY A 417 12.91 15.59 12.26
CA GLY A 417 13.08 17.01 11.97
C GLY A 417 13.44 17.81 13.23
N PRO A 418 14.03 19.02 13.08
CA PRO A 418 14.40 19.87 14.19
C PRO A 418 13.21 20.13 15.13
N PRO A 419 13.46 20.40 16.44
CA PRO A 419 12.41 20.58 17.43
C PRO A 419 11.39 21.61 16.94
N VAL A 420 10.15 21.14 16.77
CA VAL A 420 9.04 21.94 16.26
C VAL A 420 8.77 23.09 17.24
N PRO A 421 8.78 24.37 16.81
CA PRO A 421 8.54 25.50 17.70
C PRO A 421 7.24 25.36 18.49
N VAL A 422 7.20 25.81 19.74
CA VAL A 422 6.03 25.69 20.64
C VAL A 422 4.74 26.29 20.03
N ALA A 423 4.86 27.30 19.16
CA ALA A 423 3.72 27.85 18.41
C ALA A 423 3.14 26.86 17.38
N ALA A 424 3.99 26.08 16.71
CA ALA A 424 3.56 25.02 15.80
C ALA A 424 2.83 23.90 16.56
N GLN A 425 3.19 23.61 17.82
CA GLN A 425 2.46 22.65 18.65
C GLN A 425 1.00 23.06 18.92
N LYS A 426 0.68 24.36 18.99
CA LYS A 426 -0.70 24.84 19.16
C LYS A 426 -1.53 24.69 17.87
N MET A 427 -0.93 24.96 16.70
CA MET A 427 -1.63 24.83 15.41
C MET A 427 -1.77 23.36 14.95
N LEU A 428 -0.86 22.48 15.34
CA LEU A 428 -0.97 21.03 15.13
C LEU A 428 -2.15 20.39 15.90
N ARG A 429 -2.71 21.09 16.91
CA ARG A 429 -3.97 20.69 17.56
C ARG A 429 -5.21 21.00 16.73
N LEU A 430 -5.08 21.84 15.70
CA LEU A 430 -6.19 22.27 14.84
C LEU A 430 -6.12 21.66 13.43
N VAL A 431 -4.94 21.25 12.97
CA VAL A 431 -4.72 20.75 11.61
C VAL A 431 -3.92 19.46 11.66
N ASP A 432 -4.42 18.44 10.98
CA ASP A 432 -3.66 17.24 10.65
C ASP A 432 -2.77 17.50 9.42
N THR A 433 -1.46 17.55 9.63
CA THR A 433 -0.45 17.71 8.59
C THR A 433 0.07 16.39 8.05
N SER A 434 -0.63 15.27 8.33
CA SER A 434 -0.26 13.96 7.82
C SER A 434 -0.27 13.94 6.28
N GLN A 435 0.72 13.26 5.70
CA GLN A 435 0.83 13.13 4.25
C GLN A 435 -0.12 12.04 3.77
N VAL A 436 -0.93 12.35 2.77
CA VAL A 436 -1.84 11.39 2.14
C VAL A 436 -1.31 11.09 0.74
N ALA A 437 -0.51 10.04 0.63
CA ALA A 437 0.11 9.62 -0.62
C ALA A 437 -0.03 8.12 -0.80
N MET A 438 -0.03 7.68 -2.06
CA MET A 438 -0.01 6.26 -2.40
C MET A 438 1.17 5.97 -3.31
N GLY A 439 1.76 4.79 -3.14
CA GLY A 439 3.04 4.47 -3.77
C GLY A 439 3.26 2.97 -3.95
N PRO A 440 4.51 2.53 -4.07
CA PRO A 440 4.82 1.15 -4.42
C PRO A 440 4.36 0.12 -3.39
N GLN A 441 4.21 0.52 -2.13
CA GLN A 441 3.65 -0.33 -1.07
C GLN A 441 2.16 -0.62 -1.28
N ASP A 442 1.47 0.23 -2.05
CA ASP A 442 0.05 0.14 -2.32
C ASP A 442 -0.18 -0.53 -3.67
N SER A 443 -0.25 -1.86 -3.71
CA SER A 443 -0.50 -2.60 -4.96
C SER A 443 -1.74 -2.04 -5.72
N PRO A 444 -1.64 -1.76 -7.03
CA PRO A 444 -0.54 -2.10 -7.95
C PRO A 444 0.53 -1.01 -8.12
N GLY A 445 0.50 0.06 -7.32
CA GLY A 445 1.61 1.01 -7.13
C GLY A 445 1.67 2.23 -8.07
N TYR A 446 0.68 2.42 -8.95
CA TYR A 446 0.61 3.52 -9.92
C TYR A 446 -0.63 4.41 -9.74
N TRP A 447 -0.84 4.91 -8.52
CA TRP A 447 -2.06 5.63 -8.16
C TRP A 447 -2.00 7.12 -8.47
N LEU A 448 -3.11 7.64 -9.01
CA LEU A 448 -3.29 9.06 -9.33
C LEU A 448 -4.36 9.69 -8.45
N VAL A 449 -4.17 10.94 -8.08
CA VAL A 449 -5.19 11.72 -7.36
C VAL A 449 -6.31 12.15 -8.34
N THR A 450 -7.55 11.79 -8.03
CA THR A 450 -8.75 12.11 -8.83
C THR A 450 -9.82 12.85 -8.02
N GLY A 451 -9.53 13.19 -6.78
CA GLY A 451 -10.38 14.01 -5.94
C GLY A 451 -9.84 14.13 -4.54
N ALA A 452 -10.43 15.02 -3.76
CA ALA A 452 -10.12 15.21 -2.35
C ALA A 452 -11.27 15.90 -1.64
N ARG A 453 -11.29 15.81 -0.32
CA ARG A 453 -12.19 16.57 0.53
C ARG A 453 -11.50 16.91 1.84
N LEU A 454 -11.91 18.01 2.43
CA LEU A 454 -11.59 18.30 3.82
C LEU A 454 -12.52 17.49 4.72
N ASP A 455 -12.06 17.24 5.94
CA ASP A 455 -12.82 16.48 6.93
C ASP A 455 -12.45 16.98 8.33
N VAL A 456 -13.38 16.89 9.28
CA VAL A 456 -13.14 17.29 10.68
C VAL A 456 -13.11 16.05 11.55
N ASP A 457 -11.95 15.76 12.13
CA ASP A 457 -11.75 14.56 12.96
C ASP A 457 -11.17 14.93 14.32
N ASN A 458 -11.90 14.62 15.37
CA ASN A 458 -11.57 14.99 16.74
C ASN A 458 -11.23 16.49 16.88
N GLY A 459 -11.97 17.32 16.14
CA GLY A 459 -11.80 18.76 16.07
C GLY A 459 -10.54 19.27 15.37
N ARG A 460 -9.96 18.45 14.50
CA ARG A 460 -8.85 18.82 13.60
C ARG A 460 -9.30 18.82 12.15
N ILE A 461 -8.85 19.83 11.40
CA ILE A 461 -8.96 19.91 9.95
C ILE A 461 -8.03 18.86 9.37
N SER A 462 -8.59 17.93 8.59
CA SER A 462 -7.89 16.81 7.99
C SER A 462 -8.20 16.73 6.49
N LEU A 463 -7.39 15.95 5.77
CA LEU A 463 -7.51 15.76 4.34
C LEU A 463 -7.77 14.29 4.02
N ILE A 464 -8.80 14.03 3.21
CA ILE A 464 -9.06 12.72 2.64
C ILE A 464 -8.92 12.84 1.12
N VAL A 465 -8.10 11.97 0.53
CA VAL A 465 -7.76 12.03 -0.89
C VAL A 465 -8.32 10.80 -1.60
N LYS A 466 -8.92 11.02 -2.77
CA LYS A 466 -9.38 9.96 -3.66
C LYS A 466 -8.27 9.64 -4.66
N PHE A 467 -7.86 8.39 -4.66
CA PHE A 467 -6.90 7.82 -5.59
C PHE A 467 -7.62 6.95 -6.61
N SER A 468 -7.10 6.89 -7.83
CA SER A 468 -7.63 6.01 -8.87
C SER A 468 -6.55 5.45 -9.77
N LEU A 469 -6.79 4.25 -10.26
CA LEU A 469 -6.04 3.62 -11.34
C LEU A 469 -6.71 3.96 -12.66
N LEU A 470 -5.88 4.37 -13.62
CA LEU A 470 -6.33 4.66 -14.98
C LEU A 470 -5.78 3.60 -15.93
N ALA A 471 -6.63 3.13 -16.83
CA ALA A 471 -6.20 2.32 -17.96
C ALA A 471 -6.58 3.02 -19.27
N PRO A 472 -5.82 2.81 -20.36
CA PRO A 472 -6.27 3.16 -21.69
C PRO A 472 -7.64 2.53 -21.96
N ALA A 473 -8.60 3.34 -22.39
CA ALA A 473 -9.91 2.88 -22.81
C ALA A 473 -9.74 2.12 -24.13
N SER A 474 -10.05 0.82 -24.11
CA SER A 474 -10.20 -0.02 -25.31
C SER A 474 -11.42 0.39 -26.11
#